data_AF-A0A7S2AE56-F1
#
_entry.id   AF-A0A7S2AE56-F1
#
_cell.length_a   1.000
_cell.length_b   1.000
_cell.length_c   1.000
_cell.angle_alpha   90.00
_cell.angle_beta   90.00
_cell.angle_gamma   90.00
#
_symmetry.space_group_name_H-M   'P 1'
#
loop_
_entity.id
_entity.type
_entity.pdbx_description
1 polymer ?
#
loop_
_entity_poly.entity_id
_entity_poly.type
_entity_poly.pdbx_seq_one_letter_code
_entity_poly.pdbx_strand_id
1 'polypeptide(L)'
;EAAQAAATAAEQADFAREVAKAAGSAPLAPVAAVGISRVLLRGDSSSTKGVCIAIDEDVQISRGPAGPATTAPSDTIDFPYCLLEVAGSPQEATSTWLAELRGHAILRKVS
;
A
#
# COMPACT_ATOMS: atom_id res chain seq x y z
N GLU A 1 24.53 -10.28 10.97
CA GLU A 1 23.32 -11.00 10.51
C GLU A 1 22.47 -11.60 11.62
N ALA A 2 22.95 -12.59 12.38
CA ALA A 2 22.12 -13.24 13.42
C ALA A 2 21.59 -12.29 14.52
N ALA A 3 22.40 -11.33 14.95
CA ALA A 3 21.98 -10.32 15.95
C ALA A 3 20.94 -9.32 15.39
N GLN A 4 21.00 -9.03 14.09
CA GLN A 4 20.07 -8.11 13.44
C GLN A 4 18.72 -8.79 13.21
N ALA A 5 18.72 -10.06 12.80
CA ALA A 5 17.52 -10.89 12.70
C ALA A 5 16.84 -11.11 14.07
N ALA A 6 17.61 -11.29 15.15
CA ALA A 6 17.08 -11.42 16.51
C ALA A 6 16.46 -10.11 17.02
N ALA A 7 17.06 -8.95 16.71
CA ALA A 7 16.49 -7.65 17.02
C ALA A 7 15.15 -7.43 16.29
N THR A 8 15.05 -7.82 15.02
CA THR A 8 13.81 -7.72 14.24
C THR A 8 12.69 -8.60 14.82
N ALA A 9 13.02 -9.78 15.35
CA ALA A 9 12.06 -10.68 15.95
C ALA A 9 11.50 -10.15 17.29
N ALA A 10 12.35 -9.55 18.12
CA ALA A 10 11.91 -8.92 19.38
C ALA A 10 11.00 -7.71 19.11
N GLU A 11 11.36 -6.85 18.15
CA GLU A 11 10.55 -5.70 17.73
C GLU A 11 9.18 -6.14 17.16
N GLN A 12 9.16 -7.19 16.34
CA GLN A 12 7.91 -7.77 15.83
C GLN A 12 7.03 -8.32 16.97
N ALA A 13 7.62 -8.98 17.97
CA ALA A 13 6.89 -9.51 19.11
C ALA A 13 6.28 -8.39 19.98
N ASP A 14 7.05 -7.33 20.23
CA ASP A 14 6.57 -6.16 20.96
C ASP A 14 5.46 -5.43 20.19
N PHE A 15 5.61 -5.26 18.88
CA PHE A 15 4.56 -4.72 18.01
C PHE A 15 3.29 -5.57 18.05
N ALA A 16 3.40 -6.89 17.90
CA ALA A 16 2.28 -7.81 17.96
C ALA A 16 1.55 -7.74 19.32
N ARG A 17 2.30 -7.59 20.42
CA ARG A 17 1.73 -7.41 21.76
C ARG A 17 0.94 -6.11 21.87
N GLU A 18 1.46 -4.99 21.38
CA GLU A 18 0.74 -3.71 21.41
C GLU A 18 -0.49 -3.74 20.51
N VAL A 19 -0.43 -4.37 19.33
CA VAL A 19 -1.60 -4.57 18.46
C VAL A 19 -2.66 -5.43 19.17
N ALA A 20 -2.26 -6.52 19.82
CA ALA A 20 -3.18 -7.39 20.56
C ALA A 20 -3.83 -6.67 21.75
N LYS A 21 -3.05 -5.86 22.47
CA LYS A 21 -3.54 -5.01 23.56
C LYS A 21 -4.55 -3.97 23.05
N ALA A 22 -4.25 -3.31 21.93
CA ALA A 22 -5.17 -2.36 21.30
C ALA A 22 -6.46 -3.07 20.84
N ALA A 23 -6.35 -4.24 20.21
CA ALA A 23 -7.48 -5.06 19.78
C ALA A 23 -8.32 -5.59 20.94
N GLY A 24 -7.74 -5.82 22.12
CA GLY A 24 -8.47 -6.20 23.33
C GLY A 24 -9.12 -5.02 24.06
N SER A 25 -8.72 -3.77 23.77
CA SER A 25 -9.20 -2.56 24.45
C SER A 25 -10.47 -1.96 23.84
N ALA A 26 -10.81 -2.33 22.60
CA ALA A 26 -12.02 -1.93 21.91
C ALA A 26 -12.58 -3.12 21.11
N PRO A 27 -13.90 -3.22 20.90
CA PRO A 27 -14.49 -4.27 20.06
C PRO A 27 -14.15 -4.01 18.59
N LEU A 28 -12.93 -4.36 18.18
CA LEU A 28 -12.52 -4.32 16.78
C LEU A 28 -13.15 -5.52 16.06
N ALA A 29 -13.91 -5.24 15.01
CA ALA A 29 -14.44 -6.24 14.10
C ALA A 29 -14.08 -5.84 12.66
N PRO A 30 -13.87 -6.79 11.74
CA PRO A 30 -13.67 -6.47 10.33
C PRO A 30 -14.87 -5.71 9.77
N VAL A 31 -14.63 -4.49 9.29
CA VAL A 31 -15.69 -3.61 8.74
C VAL A 31 -15.74 -3.70 7.21
N ALA A 32 -14.59 -3.89 6.58
CA ALA A 32 -14.47 -3.98 5.13
C ALA A 32 -13.25 -4.83 4.76
N ALA A 33 -13.29 -5.42 3.57
CA ALA A 33 -12.15 -6.01 2.89
C ALA A 33 -11.83 -5.20 1.63
N VAL A 34 -10.54 -5.10 1.30
CA VAL A 34 -10.07 -4.39 0.10
C VAL A 34 -9.25 -5.37 -0.73
N GLY A 35 -9.71 -5.67 -1.94
CA GLY A 35 -9.00 -6.44 -2.95
C GLY A 35 -8.27 -5.50 -3.91
N ILE A 36 -7.01 -5.78 -4.22
CA ILE A 36 -6.16 -4.96 -5.10
C ILE A 36 -5.18 -5.85 -5.86
N SER A 37 -4.99 -5.58 -7.16
CA SER A 37 -3.89 -6.07 -7.97
C SER A 37 -2.76 -5.04 -7.97
N ARG A 38 -1.61 -5.32 -7.34
CA ARG A 38 -0.51 -4.35 -7.19
C ARG A 38 0.71 -4.71 -8.03
N VAL A 39 1.14 -3.79 -8.88
CA VAL A 39 2.42 -3.83 -9.60
C VAL A 39 3.43 -2.93 -8.91
N LEU A 40 4.62 -3.46 -8.61
CA LEU A 40 5.72 -2.72 -7.97
C LEU A 40 6.90 -2.58 -8.93
N LEU A 41 7.30 -1.34 -9.18
CA LEU A 41 8.50 -0.99 -9.96
C LEU A 41 9.52 -0.37 -9.02
N ARG A 42 10.71 -0.97 -8.92
CA ARG A 42 11.82 -0.47 -8.11
C ARG A 42 13.00 -0.16 -9.00
N GLY A 43 13.45 1.09 -8.98
CA GLY A 43 14.62 1.48 -9.76
C GLY A 43 15.91 0.93 -9.16
N ASP A 44 16.73 0.30 -9.99
CA ASP A 44 18.03 -0.29 -9.64
C ASP A 44 19.20 0.36 -10.39
N SER A 45 18.92 1.23 -11.37
CA SER A 45 19.91 1.97 -12.15
C SER A 45 20.32 3.27 -11.45
N SER A 46 21.45 3.86 -11.86
CA SER A 46 21.91 5.14 -11.32
C SER A 46 20.89 6.28 -11.44
N SER A 47 20.00 6.25 -12.45
CA SER A 47 18.99 7.28 -12.69
C SER A 47 17.63 7.01 -12.02
N THR A 48 17.44 5.82 -11.45
CA THR A 48 16.16 5.38 -10.87
C THR A 48 16.28 4.81 -9.47
N LYS A 49 17.52 4.57 -8.99
CA LYS A 49 17.81 4.07 -7.66
C LYS A 49 17.07 4.92 -6.62
N GLY A 50 16.46 4.23 -5.66
CA GLY A 50 15.69 4.85 -4.57
C GLY A 50 14.30 5.35 -4.95
N VAL A 51 13.92 5.33 -6.24
CA VAL A 51 12.53 5.53 -6.68
C VAL A 51 11.78 4.19 -6.68
N CYS A 52 10.61 4.18 -6.06
CA CYS A 52 9.63 3.10 -6.10
C CYS A 52 8.30 3.63 -6.61
N ILE A 53 7.72 2.95 -7.59
CA ILE A 53 6.39 3.23 -8.10
C ILE A 53 5.52 2.01 -7.81
N ALA A 54 4.35 2.24 -7.21
CA ALA A 54 3.32 1.22 -7.07
C ALA A 54 2.11 1.62 -7.93
N ILE A 55 1.58 0.66 -8.67
CA ILE A 55 0.36 0.80 -9.47
C ILE A 55 -0.64 -0.20 -8.93
N ASP A 56 -1.77 0.30 -8.45
CA ASP A 56 -2.88 -0.50 -7.94
C ASP A 56 -4.02 -0.50 -8.94
N GLU A 57 -4.36 -1.68 -9.40
CA GLU A 57 -5.42 -1.98 -10.35
C GLU A 57 -6.50 -2.83 -9.67
N ASP A 58 -7.68 -2.91 -10.29
CA ASP A 58 -8.81 -3.71 -9.82
C ASP A 58 -9.18 -3.47 -8.34
N VAL A 59 -9.07 -2.22 -7.89
CA VAL A 59 -9.33 -1.86 -6.49
C VAL A 59 -10.81 -2.05 -6.19
N GLN A 60 -11.11 -2.95 -5.26
CA GLN A 60 -12.47 -3.33 -4.91
C GLN A 60 -12.64 -3.34 -3.40
N ILE A 61 -13.73 -2.73 -2.92
CA ILE A 61 -14.03 -2.60 -1.51
C ILE A 61 -15.31 -3.37 -1.22
N SER A 62 -15.26 -4.34 -0.32
CA SER A 62 -16.44 -5.10 0.13
C SER A 62 -16.73 -4.86 1.61
N ARG A 63 -18.00 -4.92 2.01
CA ARG A 63 -18.39 -4.85 3.43
C ARG A 63 -18.12 -6.16 4.16
N GLY A 64 -17.67 -6.06 5.41
CA GLY A 64 -17.49 -7.18 6.33
C GLY A 64 -16.14 -7.90 6.21
N PRO A 65 -16.00 -9.08 6.86
CA PRO A 65 -14.75 -9.84 6.92
C PRO A 65 -14.42 -10.60 5.64
N ALA A 66 -15.40 -10.74 4.74
CA ALA A 66 -15.33 -11.63 3.60
C ALA A 66 -14.84 -10.85 2.37
N GLY A 67 -13.84 -11.40 1.68
CA GLY A 67 -13.32 -10.82 0.44
C GLY A 67 -14.36 -10.90 -0.70
N PRO A 68 -14.11 -10.18 -1.79
CA PRO A 68 -15.08 -10.00 -2.86
C PRO A 68 -15.60 -11.29 -3.51
N ALA A 69 -14.79 -12.36 -3.50
CA ALA A 69 -15.17 -13.68 -4.02
C ALA A 69 -16.33 -14.34 -3.25
N THR A 70 -16.69 -13.82 -2.08
CA THR A 70 -17.68 -14.42 -1.16
C THR A 70 -18.79 -13.44 -0.75
N THR A 71 -18.77 -12.20 -1.24
CA THR A 71 -19.74 -11.15 -0.89
C THR A 71 -20.77 -10.94 -2.00
N ALA A 72 -21.98 -10.53 -1.62
CA ALA A 72 -22.99 -10.17 -2.60
C ALA A 72 -22.54 -8.95 -3.43
N PRO A 73 -22.92 -8.85 -4.72
CA PRO A 73 -22.58 -7.69 -5.54
C PRO A 73 -23.03 -6.35 -4.95
N SER A 74 -24.15 -6.32 -4.23
CA SER A 74 -24.67 -5.12 -3.56
C SER A 74 -23.80 -4.59 -2.41
N ASP A 75 -22.92 -5.43 -1.88
CA ASP A 75 -22.01 -5.10 -0.78
C ASP A 75 -20.59 -4.78 -1.24
N THR A 76 -20.41 -4.68 -2.56
CA THR A 76 -19.12 -4.49 -3.20
C THR A 76 -19.14 -3.19 -4.02
N ILE A 77 -18.03 -2.45 -3.99
CA ILE A 77 -17.83 -1.22 -4.74
C ILE A 77 -16.51 -1.34 -5.49
N ASP A 78 -16.59 -1.21 -6.81
CA ASP A 78 -15.42 -1.11 -7.67
C ASP A 78 -14.94 0.34 -7.71
N PHE A 79 -13.66 0.55 -7.40
CA PHE A 79 -13.05 1.85 -7.51
C PHE A 79 -12.67 2.11 -8.98
N PRO A 80 -13.15 3.21 -9.59
CA PRO A 80 -13.13 3.34 -11.05
C PRO A 80 -11.79 3.79 -11.64
N TYR A 81 -10.74 3.93 -10.82
CA TYR A 81 -9.44 4.41 -11.24
C TYR A 81 -8.34 3.47 -10.76
N CYS A 82 -7.22 3.45 -11.48
CA CYS A 82 -5.97 2.90 -10.95
C CYS A 82 -5.35 3.92 -10.00
N LEU A 83 -4.69 3.46 -8.94
CA LEU A 83 -3.91 4.33 -8.05
C LEU A 83 -2.44 4.22 -8.42
N LEU A 84 -1.75 5.35 -8.46
CA LEU A 84 -0.31 5.41 -8.67
C LEU A 84 0.34 6.10 -7.48
N GLU A 85 1.16 5.35 -6.75
CA GLU A 85 1.96 5.84 -5.63
C GLU A 85 3.42 5.94 -6.06
N VAL A 86 4.05 7.06 -5.72
CA VAL A 86 5.48 7.30 -5.97
C VAL A 86 6.16 7.55 -4.63
N ALA A 87 7.01 6.63 -4.21
CA ALA A 87 7.86 6.75 -3.02
C ALA A 87 9.33 6.91 -3.44
N GLY A 88 10.09 7.72 -2.72
CA GLY A 88 11.52 7.88 -2.96
C GLY A 88 12.10 9.03 -2.13
N SER A 89 13.44 9.11 -2.07
CA SER A 89 14.08 10.17 -1.30
C SER A 89 13.84 11.55 -1.94
N PRO A 90 13.80 12.65 -1.17
CA PRO A 90 13.59 14.00 -1.70
C PRO A 90 14.63 14.43 -2.76
N GLN A 91 15.85 13.86 -2.71
CA GLN A 91 16.90 14.13 -3.69
C GLN A 91 16.61 13.44 -5.03
N GLU A 92 16.05 12.24 -5.03
CA GLU A 92 15.65 11.49 -6.24
C GLU A 92 14.30 11.99 -6.82
N ALA A 93 13.48 12.63 -5.98
CA ALA A 93 12.22 13.27 -6.35
C ALA A 93 12.36 14.46 -7.32
N THR A 94 13.60 14.86 -7.65
CA THR A 94 13.95 15.98 -8.53
C THR A 94 14.30 15.56 -9.97
N SER A 95 14.28 14.26 -10.28
CA SER A 95 14.53 13.79 -11.65
C SER A 95 13.47 14.32 -12.63
N THR A 96 13.91 14.77 -13.81
CA THR A 96 13.05 15.42 -14.81
C THR A 96 11.94 14.50 -15.29
N TRP A 97 12.25 13.24 -15.55
CA TRP A 97 11.27 12.24 -15.98
C TRP A 97 10.17 12.00 -14.93
N LEU A 98 10.50 12.07 -13.63
CA LEU A 98 9.53 11.87 -12.56
C LEU A 98 8.63 13.10 -12.39
N ALA A 99 9.17 14.30 -12.59
CA ALA A 99 8.40 15.53 -12.67
C ALA A 99 7.43 15.51 -13.87
N GLU A 100 7.90 15.04 -15.03
CA GLU A 100 7.07 14.83 -16.23
C GLU A 100 5.95 13.83 -15.97
N LEU A 101 6.26 12.68 -15.38
CA LEU A 101 5.24 11.69 -14.99
C LEU A 101 4.17 12.32 -14.10
N ARG A 102 4.58 13.01 -13.03
CA ARG A 102 3.66 13.66 -12.07
C ARG A 102 2.80 14.76 -12.70
N GLY A 103 3.30 15.43 -13.73
CA GLY A 103 2.58 16.46 -14.47
C GLY A 103 1.77 15.92 -15.66
N HIS A 104 1.85 14.63 -15.94
CA HIS A 104 1.24 14.04 -17.12
C HIS A 104 -0.30 14.08 -17.04
N ALA A 105 -0.96 14.42 -18.15
CA ALA A 105 -2.42 14.63 -18.20
C ALA A 105 -3.26 13.38 -17.87
N ILE A 106 -2.66 12.19 -17.94
CA ILE A 106 -3.32 10.92 -17.56
C ILE A 106 -3.47 10.76 -16.04
N LEU A 107 -2.66 11.48 -15.26
CA LEU A 107 -2.69 11.40 -13.82
C LEU A 107 -3.54 12.53 -13.24
N ARG A 108 -4.32 12.16 -12.23
CA ARG A 108 -5.00 13.12 -11.37
C ARG A 108 -4.41 13.04 -9.98
N LYS A 109 -3.86 14.15 -9.50
CA LYS A 109 -3.38 14.23 -8.12
C LYS A 109 -4.56 14.15 -7.15
N VAL A 110 -4.46 13.24 -6.20
CA VAL A 110 -5.38 13.09 -5.07
C VAL A 110 -4.59 13.42 -3.80
N SER A 111 -5.14 14.27 -2.94
CA SER A 111 -4.51 14.77 -1.70
C SER A 111 -5.49 14.70 -0.56
#